data_AF-A0A815U646-F1
#
_entry.id   AF-A0A815U646-F1
#
_cell.length_a   1.000
_cell.length_b   1.000
_cell.length_c   1.000
_cell.angle_alpha   90.00
_cell.angle_beta   90.00
_cell.angle_gamma   90.00
#
_symmetry.space_group_name_H-M   'P 1'
#
loop_
_entity.id
_entity.type
_entity.pdbx_description
1 polymer ?
#
loop_
_entity_poly.entity_id
_entity_poly.type
_entity_poly.pdbx_seq_one_letter_code
_entity_poly.pdbx_strand_id
1 'polypeptide(L)'
;MTHTVQVPINVFGILKPTGCKYLRIDSRLPMKDLFQLLLEDCGEQRPVLILSIYGGAKYFTMTERLEKEFITGVIDAATVANAWVLTVGINNGISKLVGEGISHYRLLYEYPINVKCIGMTMWGTINENTRLELKSSSSGFPPPLCKRQIPDNAQEFKETIERNHTHCILFDSGRLNEYLGDTQRDQFIIEACKDKVKQNGNAHTCYAVTIIVEGGLGTLEVLENDIKEKRPIVLIQVRIKNFYLYSLYCIQIDDTELRKSSFSA
;
A
#
# COMPACT_ATOMS: atom_id res chain seq x y z
N MET A 1 19.88 20.40 16.02
CA MET A 1 20.77 19.27 15.66
C MET A 1 19.97 18.29 14.83
N THR A 2 20.34 18.08 13.57
CA THR A 2 19.78 16.99 12.75
C THR A 2 20.66 15.76 12.96
N HIS A 3 20.09 14.71 13.56
CA HIS A 3 20.79 13.47 13.90
C HIS A 3 20.89 12.47 12.73
N THR A 4 20.52 12.88 11.51
CA THR A 4 20.52 12.05 10.30
C THR A 4 21.22 12.77 9.15
N VAL A 5 21.87 11.99 8.27
CA VAL A 5 22.58 12.48 7.08
C VAL A 5 22.01 11.74 5.87
N GLN A 6 21.70 12.47 4.80
CA GLN A 6 21.20 11.88 3.56
C GLN A 6 22.37 11.25 2.80
N VAL A 7 22.15 10.04 2.30
CA VAL A 7 23.12 9.29 1.48
C VAL A 7 22.51 8.95 0.13
N PRO A 8 23.33 8.68 -0.91
CA PRO A 8 22.82 8.17 -2.18
C PRO A 8 21.99 6.89 -2.00
N ILE A 9 20.97 6.70 -2.84
CA ILE A 9 20.09 5.52 -2.79
C ILE A 9 20.94 4.26 -3.03
N ASN A 10 20.95 3.37 -2.03
CA ASN A 10 21.76 2.14 -2.01
C ASN A 10 20.92 0.86 -1.82
N VAL A 11 19.59 0.98 -1.79
CA VAL A 11 18.66 -0.13 -1.64
C VAL A 11 17.59 0.00 -2.71
N PHE A 12 17.76 -0.75 -3.81
CA PHE A 12 16.76 -0.91 -4.85
C PHE A 12 17.03 -2.21 -5.62
N GLY A 13 16.00 -2.77 -6.25
CA GLY A 13 16.17 -3.98 -7.06
C GLY A 13 14.88 -4.71 -7.37
N ILE A 14 15.02 -5.95 -7.83
CA ILE A 14 13.91 -6.84 -8.17
C ILE A 14 14.07 -8.15 -7.41
N LEU A 15 13.04 -8.54 -6.66
CA LEU A 15 12.97 -9.82 -5.97
C LEU A 15 12.67 -10.94 -6.94
N LYS A 16 13.42 -12.05 -6.83
CA LYS A 16 13.08 -13.31 -7.51
C LYS A 16 12.38 -14.28 -6.54
N PRO A 17 11.48 -15.15 -7.03
CA PRO A 17 11.02 -15.25 -8.42
C PRO A 17 9.90 -14.27 -8.81
N THR A 18 9.26 -13.62 -7.84
CA THR A 18 7.99 -12.88 -8.02
C THR A 18 8.06 -11.64 -8.91
N GLY A 19 9.25 -11.03 -9.05
CA GLY A 19 9.42 -9.82 -9.85
C GLY A 19 9.06 -8.53 -9.12
N CYS A 20 8.82 -8.56 -7.80
CA CYS A 20 8.55 -7.36 -7.01
C CYS A 20 9.73 -6.40 -7.05
N LYS A 21 9.48 -5.16 -7.49
CA LYS A 21 10.46 -4.07 -7.48
C LYS A 21 10.47 -3.43 -6.09
N TYR A 22 11.63 -3.15 -5.52
CA TYR A 22 11.72 -2.44 -4.24
C TYR A 22 12.65 -1.24 -4.34
N LEU A 23 12.35 -0.21 -3.56
CA LEU A 23 13.11 1.04 -3.52
C LEU A 23 13.06 1.64 -2.11
N ARG A 24 14.22 1.90 -1.51
CA ARG A 24 14.34 2.72 -0.30
C ARG A 24 14.45 4.19 -0.69
N ILE A 25 13.66 5.03 -0.05
CA ILE A 25 13.67 6.47 -0.26
C ILE A 25 13.72 7.20 1.07
N ASP A 26 14.26 8.41 1.05
CA ASP A 26 14.17 9.32 2.19
C ASP A 26 12.69 9.63 2.47
N SER A 27 12.27 9.54 3.72
CA SER A 27 10.88 9.80 4.12
C SER A 27 10.44 11.26 3.90
N ARG A 28 11.37 12.15 3.55
CA ARG A 28 11.14 13.56 3.20
C ARG A 28 11.01 13.80 1.69
N LEU A 29 11.17 12.77 0.85
CA LEU A 29 10.95 12.88 -0.59
C LEU A 29 9.53 13.42 -0.84
N PRO A 30 9.35 14.48 -1.66
CA PRO A 30 8.01 14.95 -2.01
C PRO A 30 7.17 13.83 -2.65
N MET A 31 5.94 13.65 -2.17
CA MET A 31 5.05 12.59 -2.69
C MET A 31 4.76 12.73 -4.18
N LYS A 32 4.82 13.96 -4.71
CA LYS A 32 4.66 14.24 -6.13
C LYS A 32 5.72 13.53 -6.96
N ASP A 33 6.96 13.55 -6.50
CA ASP A 33 8.10 12.95 -7.20
C ASP A 33 7.99 11.43 -7.12
N LEU A 34 7.56 10.87 -5.97
CA LEU A 34 7.27 9.44 -5.84
C LEU A 34 6.12 9.00 -6.75
N PHE A 35 5.04 9.79 -6.84
CA PHE A 35 3.90 9.49 -7.70
C PHE A 35 4.32 9.48 -9.17
N GLN A 36 5.05 10.49 -9.62
CA GLN A 36 5.56 10.55 -11.00
C GLN A 36 6.51 9.39 -11.31
N LEU A 37 7.41 9.03 -10.38
CA LEU A 37 8.29 7.86 -10.55
C LEU A 37 7.50 6.55 -10.72
N LEU A 38 6.45 6.34 -9.92
CA LEU A 38 5.61 5.15 -10.02
C LEU A 38 4.79 5.13 -11.32
N LEU A 39 4.34 6.30 -11.80
CA LEU A 39 3.66 6.41 -13.09
C LEU A 39 4.57 6.00 -14.24
N GLU A 40 5.80 6.52 -14.27
CA GLU A 40 6.80 6.19 -15.29
C GLU A 40 7.07 4.68 -15.33
N ASP A 41 7.29 4.05 -14.18
CA ASP A 41 7.53 2.60 -14.10
C ASP A 41 6.28 1.76 -14.44
N CYS A 42 5.09 2.31 -14.21
CA CYS A 42 3.82 1.71 -14.61
C CYS A 42 3.42 2.02 -16.07
N GLY A 43 4.32 2.60 -16.87
CA GLY A 43 4.08 2.87 -18.29
C GLY A 43 3.17 4.06 -18.55
N GLU A 44 3.25 5.10 -17.71
CA GLU A 44 2.45 6.33 -17.76
C GLU A 44 0.93 6.12 -17.58
N GLN A 45 0.53 4.92 -17.12
CA GLN A 45 -0.85 4.58 -16.82
C GLN A 45 -1.26 5.17 -15.46
N ARG A 46 -1.97 6.29 -15.49
CA ARG A 46 -2.51 6.93 -14.28
C ARG A 46 -3.66 6.09 -13.71
N PRO A 47 -3.66 5.78 -12.39
CA PRO A 47 -4.80 5.12 -11.78
C PRO A 47 -6.01 6.07 -11.82
N VAL A 48 -7.19 5.55 -12.16
CA VAL A 48 -8.46 6.27 -11.92
C VAL A 48 -8.98 6.00 -10.51
N LEU A 49 -8.48 4.94 -9.86
CA LEU A 49 -8.88 4.51 -8.53
C LEU A 49 -7.67 3.99 -7.76
N ILE A 50 -7.61 4.31 -6.47
CA ILE A 50 -6.71 3.70 -5.49
C ILE A 50 -7.56 2.94 -4.47
N LEU A 51 -7.26 1.65 -4.28
CA LEU A 51 -7.78 0.83 -3.20
C LEU A 51 -6.73 0.76 -2.10
N SER A 52 -6.90 1.57 -1.04
CA SER A 52 -5.96 1.57 0.09
C SER A 52 -6.44 0.61 1.17
N ILE A 53 -5.74 -0.50 1.34
CA ILE A 53 -6.13 -1.59 2.23
C ILE A 53 -5.34 -1.51 3.53
N TYR A 54 -6.08 -1.39 4.63
CA TYR A 54 -5.58 -1.41 6.00
C TYR A 54 -6.16 -2.63 6.72
N GLY A 55 -5.49 -3.08 7.77
CA GLY A 55 -5.99 -4.18 8.57
C GLY A 55 -5.02 -4.67 9.62
N GLY A 56 -5.35 -5.78 10.26
CA GLY A 56 -4.52 -6.38 11.30
C GLY A 56 -3.09 -6.65 10.80
N ALA A 57 -2.09 -6.05 11.46
CA ALA A 57 -0.67 -6.32 11.21
C ALA A 57 -0.23 -7.70 11.74
N LYS A 58 -1.08 -8.40 12.50
CA LYS A 58 -0.89 -9.75 13.05
C LYS A 58 -1.87 -10.74 12.42
N TYR A 59 -1.84 -12.00 12.86
CA TYR A 59 -2.87 -12.99 12.55
C TYR A 59 -4.25 -12.43 12.90
N PHE A 60 -4.97 -12.04 11.85
CA PHE A 60 -6.37 -11.64 11.90
C PHE A 60 -7.21 -12.84 11.47
N THR A 61 -8.42 -12.97 11.98
CA THR A 61 -9.22 -14.19 11.80
C THR A 61 -10.36 -13.92 10.85
N MET A 62 -10.27 -14.44 9.64
CA MET A 62 -11.32 -14.38 8.64
C MET A 62 -11.80 -15.79 8.31
N THR A 63 -13.08 -15.95 8.00
CA THR A 63 -13.56 -17.24 7.47
C THR A 63 -13.01 -17.43 6.06
N GLU A 64 -12.71 -18.67 5.66
CA GLU A 64 -12.20 -18.98 4.32
C GLU A 64 -13.10 -18.42 3.21
N ARG A 65 -14.42 -18.44 3.43
CA ARG A 65 -15.39 -17.85 2.50
C ARG A 65 -15.22 -16.33 2.38
N LEU A 66 -15.15 -15.62 3.50
CA LEU A 66 -15.00 -14.16 3.49
C LEU A 66 -13.65 -13.76 2.92
N GLU A 67 -12.60 -14.52 3.20
CA GLU A 67 -11.27 -14.31 2.64
C GLU A 67 -11.28 -14.41 1.11
N LYS A 68 -11.89 -15.48 0.59
CA LYS A 68 -12.05 -15.67 -0.85
C LYS A 68 -12.87 -14.55 -1.49
N GLU A 69 -14.03 -14.22 -0.92
CA GLU A 69 -14.89 -13.14 -1.42
C GLU A 69 -14.19 -11.77 -1.39
N PHE A 70 -13.44 -11.48 -0.32
CA PHE A 70 -12.64 -10.27 -0.18
C PHE A 70 -11.56 -10.17 -1.28
N ILE A 71 -10.75 -11.22 -1.44
CA ILE A 71 -9.66 -11.23 -2.42
C ILE A 71 -10.20 -11.15 -3.85
N THR A 72 -11.29 -11.88 -4.13
CA THR A 72 -11.97 -11.82 -5.43
C THR A 72 -12.43 -10.40 -5.72
N GLY A 73 -13.14 -9.77 -4.78
CA GLY A 73 -13.64 -8.41 -4.94
C GLY A 73 -12.55 -7.37 -5.14
N VAL A 74 -11.43 -7.47 -4.40
CA VAL A 74 -10.28 -6.57 -4.57
C VAL A 74 -9.66 -6.71 -5.97
N ILE A 75 -9.44 -7.94 -6.43
CA ILE A 75 -8.80 -8.20 -7.73
C ILE A 75 -9.72 -7.80 -8.88
N ASP A 76 -11.01 -8.10 -8.79
CA ASP A 76 -12.00 -7.73 -9.80
C ASP A 76 -12.13 -6.20 -9.88
N ALA A 77 -12.26 -5.52 -8.74
CA ALA A 77 -12.32 -4.05 -8.69
C ALA A 77 -11.04 -3.42 -9.26
N ALA A 78 -9.86 -3.94 -8.88
CA ALA A 78 -8.59 -3.43 -9.39
C ALA A 78 -8.43 -3.67 -10.90
N THR A 79 -8.91 -4.79 -11.41
CA THR A 79 -8.82 -5.11 -12.85
C THR A 79 -9.79 -4.27 -13.66
N VAL A 80 -11.06 -4.19 -13.26
CA VAL A 80 -12.12 -3.46 -13.97
C VAL A 80 -11.85 -1.96 -13.98
N ALA A 81 -11.43 -1.41 -12.83
CA ALA A 81 -11.20 0.03 -12.69
C ALA A 81 -9.75 0.44 -13.01
N ASN A 82 -8.87 -0.47 -13.44
CA ASN A 82 -7.43 -0.20 -13.55
C ASN A 82 -6.88 0.48 -12.27
N ALA A 83 -7.27 -0.05 -11.10
CA ALA A 83 -6.96 0.54 -9.82
C ALA A 83 -5.56 0.14 -9.35
N TRP A 84 -4.91 1.03 -8.61
CA TRP A 84 -3.74 0.68 -7.82
C TRP A 84 -4.19 0.20 -6.45
N VAL A 85 -3.65 -0.93 -6.01
CA VAL A 85 -3.88 -1.48 -4.67
C VAL A 85 -2.72 -1.09 -3.78
N LEU A 86 -2.99 -0.36 -2.70
CA LEU A 86 -1.97 0.02 -1.73
C LEU A 86 -2.14 -0.77 -0.44
N THR A 87 -1.04 -1.26 0.12
CA THR A 87 -1.01 -1.93 1.42
C THR A 87 0.21 -1.49 2.22
N VAL A 88 0.34 -1.98 3.46
CA VAL A 88 1.55 -1.72 4.28
C VAL A 88 2.80 -2.45 3.78
N GLY A 89 2.70 -3.36 2.80
CA GLY A 89 3.88 -3.92 2.13
C GLY A 89 4.70 -4.96 2.90
N ILE A 90 4.26 -5.38 4.10
CA ILE A 90 4.93 -6.42 4.89
C ILE A 90 4.32 -7.79 4.62
N ASN A 91 5.13 -8.83 4.67
CA ASN A 91 4.76 -10.25 4.55
C ASN A 91 4.13 -10.75 5.87
N ASN A 92 3.06 -10.09 6.29
CA ASN A 92 2.23 -10.46 7.42
C ASN A 92 0.82 -9.86 7.26
N GLY A 93 -0.14 -10.44 7.98
CA GLY A 93 -1.50 -9.92 8.08
C GLY A 93 -2.16 -9.67 6.71
N ILE A 94 -2.93 -8.58 6.62
CA ILE A 94 -3.72 -8.26 5.42
C ILE A 94 -2.87 -8.07 4.15
N SER A 95 -1.65 -7.57 4.31
CA SER A 95 -0.73 -7.34 3.20
C SER A 95 -0.27 -8.66 2.58
N LYS A 96 0.09 -9.65 3.41
CA LYS A 96 0.39 -11.02 2.94
C LYS A 96 -0.81 -11.62 2.22
N LEU A 97 -2.00 -11.54 2.82
CA LEU A 97 -3.21 -12.10 2.23
C LEU A 97 -3.48 -11.53 0.83
N VAL A 98 -3.43 -10.20 0.67
CA VAL A 98 -3.62 -9.54 -0.62
C VAL A 98 -2.55 -9.97 -1.63
N GLY A 99 -1.29 -10.03 -1.22
CA GLY A 99 -0.18 -10.48 -2.05
C GLY A 99 -0.38 -11.92 -2.55
N GLU A 100 -0.65 -12.87 -1.64
CA GLU A 100 -0.89 -14.28 -1.98
C GLU A 100 -2.12 -14.44 -2.87
N GLY A 101 -3.20 -13.70 -2.60
CA GLY A 101 -4.38 -13.66 -3.44
C GLY A 101 -4.08 -13.25 -4.88
N ILE A 102 -3.37 -12.13 -5.06
CA ILE A 102 -2.96 -11.66 -6.41
C ILE A 102 -2.07 -12.69 -7.11
N SER A 103 -1.14 -13.31 -6.39
CA SER A 103 -0.26 -14.35 -6.93
C SER A 103 -1.05 -15.58 -7.38
N HIS A 104 -1.98 -16.06 -6.55
CA HIS A 104 -2.85 -17.18 -6.84
C HIS A 104 -3.71 -16.92 -8.09
N TYR A 105 -4.32 -15.74 -8.17
CA TYR A 105 -5.10 -15.34 -9.34
C TYR A 105 -4.24 -15.26 -10.61
N ARG A 106 -3.02 -14.72 -10.56
CA ARG A 106 -2.12 -14.71 -11.72
C ARG A 106 -1.77 -16.11 -12.24
N LEU A 107 -1.76 -17.12 -11.37
CA LEU A 107 -1.51 -18.51 -11.74
C LEU A 107 -2.74 -19.21 -12.32
N LEU A 108 -3.94 -18.81 -11.91
CA LEU A 108 -5.20 -19.44 -12.34
C LEU A 108 -5.72 -18.95 -13.70
N TYR A 109 -5.45 -17.69 -14.06
CA TYR A 109 -5.99 -17.10 -15.28
C TYR A 109 -4.97 -17.12 -16.42
N GLU A 110 -5.42 -17.52 -17.62
CA GLU A 110 -4.58 -17.56 -18.83
C GLU A 110 -4.14 -16.16 -19.31
N TYR A 111 -4.87 -15.12 -18.93
CA TYR A 111 -4.57 -13.73 -19.27
C TYR A 111 -3.81 -13.02 -18.13
N PRO A 112 -2.81 -12.18 -18.45
CA PRO A 112 -2.04 -11.49 -17.44
C PRO A 112 -2.91 -10.48 -16.67
N ILE A 113 -3.17 -10.78 -15.39
CA ILE A 113 -3.79 -9.84 -14.45
C ILE A 113 -2.79 -8.74 -14.13
N ASN A 114 -2.99 -7.55 -14.72
CA ASN A 114 -2.14 -6.37 -14.56
C ASN A 114 -2.55 -5.51 -13.35
N VAL A 115 -2.80 -6.14 -12.20
CA VAL A 115 -3.05 -5.39 -10.96
C VAL A 115 -1.73 -4.83 -10.44
N LYS A 116 -1.67 -3.51 -10.26
CA LYS A 116 -0.55 -2.82 -9.59
C LYS A 116 -0.80 -2.84 -8.09
N CYS A 117 -0.09 -3.71 -7.38
CA CYS A 117 -0.12 -3.78 -5.92
C CYS A 117 1.18 -3.22 -5.34
N ILE A 118 1.08 -2.16 -4.55
CA ILE A 118 2.19 -1.37 -4.05
C ILE A 118 2.19 -1.43 -2.52
N GLY A 119 3.23 -2.02 -1.96
CA GLY A 119 3.50 -2.00 -0.54
C GLY A 119 4.23 -0.73 -0.12
N MET A 120 3.77 -0.08 0.94
CA MET A 120 4.38 1.14 1.47
C MET A 120 4.67 0.98 2.97
N THR A 121 5.95 0.96 3.33
CA THR A 121 6.39 0.68 4.71
C THR A 121 7.60 1.50 5.11
N MET A 122 7.92 1.50 6.41
CA MET A 122 9.12 2.14 6.93
C MET A 122 10.30 1.17 6.90
N TRP A 123 11.46 1.62 6.42
CA TRP A 123 12.70 0.83 6.39
C TRP A 123 13.08 0.28 7.78
N GLY A 124 12.90 1.13 8.81
CA GLY A 124 13.22 0.81 10.18
C GLY A 124 12.31 -0.23 10.85
N THR A 125 11.20 -0.64 10.22
CA THR A 125 10.27 -1.66 10.74
C THR A 125 10.41 -3.02 10.05
N ILE A 126 11.24 -3.12 9.01
CA ILE A 126 11.43 -4.37 8.25
C ILE A 126 12.46 -5.24 8.95
N ASN A 127 12.09 -6.48 9.26
CA ASN A 127 13.04 -7.46 9.78
C ASN A 127 14.07 -7.85 8.72
N GLU A 128 15.34 -7.96 9.15
CA GLU A 128 16.49 -8.28 8.28
C GLU A 128 16.66 -7.33 7.09
N ASN A 129 16.29 -6.05 7.24
CA ASN A 129 16.36 -5.05 6.17
C ASN A 129 17.74 -4.95 5.51
N THR A 130 18.85 -5.15 6.24
CA THR A 130 20.23 -5.19 5.72
C THR A 130 20.45 -6.19 4.59
N ARG A 131 19.59 -7.20 4.46
CA ARG A 131 19.58 -8.12 3.33
C ARG A 131 19.17 -7.42 2.04
N LEU A 132 18.35 -6.39 2.07
CA LEU A 132 17.93 -5.65 0.87
C LEU A 132 19.01 -4.66 0.39
N GLU A 133 20.02 -4.38 1.21
CA GLU A 133 21.14 -3.52 0.85
C GLU A 133 21.99 -4.13 -0.27
N LEU A 134 22.35 -3.26 -1.22
CA LEU A 134 23.33 -3.60 -2.23
C LEU A 134 24.67 -3.83 -1.53
N LYS A 135 25.10 -5.09 -1.43
CA LYS A 135 26.50 -5.38 -1.09
C LYS A 135 27.33 -4.73 -2.18
N SER A 136 28.19 -3.78 -1.80
CA SER A 136 29.11 -3.11 -2.72
C SER A 136 29.81 -4.16 -3.58
N SER A 137 29.43 -4.28 -4.85
CA SER A 137 30.26 -4.96 -5.82
C SER A 137 31.53 -4.15 -5.93
N SER A 138 32.68 -4.81 -5.86
CA SER A 138 34.06 -4.25 -5.90
C SER A 138 34.38 -3.43 -7.16
N SER A 139 33.38 -3.09 -7.97
CA SER A 139 33.45 -2.54 -9.31
C SER A 139 32.45 -1.38 -9.45
N GLY A 140 32.62 -0.30 -8.68
CA GLY A 140 32.32 1.12 -9.00
C GLY A 140 30.98 1.56 -9.62
N PHE A 141 30.06 0.66 -9.94
CA PHE A 141 28.80 0.90 -10.63
C PHE A 141 27.74 -0.05 -10.05
N PRO A 142 26.55 0.44 -9.66
CA PRO A 142 25.45 -0.46 -9.37
C PRO A 142 25.09 -1.23 -10.65
N PRO A 143 25.06 -2.57 -10.64
CA PRO A 143 24.56 -3.33 -11.77
C PRO A 143 23.13 -2.88 -12.12
N PRO A 144 22.74 -2.84 -13.40
CA PRO A 144 21.37 -2.54 -13.78
C PRO A 144 20.46 -3.60 -13.14
N LEU A 145 19.68 -3.16 -12.14
CA LEU A 145 18.70 -3.95 -11.39
C LEU A 145 19.33 -5.22 -10.78
N CYS A 146 19.96 -5.09 -9.62
CA CYS A 146 20.43 -6.24 -8.84
C CYS A 146 19.28 -7.23 -8.61
N LYS A 147 19.33 -8.34 -9.36
CA LYS A 147 18.44 -9.49 -9.22
C LYS A 147 18.87 -10.22 -7.96
N ARG A 148 18.08 -10.10 -6.89
CA ARG A 148 18.40 -10.80 -5.64
C ARG A 148 17.57 -12.08 -5.55
N GLN A 149 18.27 -13.22 -5.53
CA GLN A 149 17.70 -14.46 -5.01
C GLN A 149 17.74 -14.37 -3.48
N ILE A 150 16.59 -14.19 -2.86
CA ILE A 150 16.45 -14.54 -1.45
C ILE A 150 16.28 -16.07 -1.47
N PRO A 151 17.16 -16.85 -0.83
CA PRO A 151 17.15 -18.29 -0.98
C PRO A 151 15.80 -18.90 -0.55
N ASP A 152 15.32 -19.88 -1.32
CA ASP A 152 13.98 -20.50 -1.20
C ASP A 152 13.77 -21.23 0.15
N ASN A 153 14.86 -21.54 0.86
CA ASN A 153 14.85 -22.17 2.19
C ASN A 153 14.62 -21.18 3.35
N ALA A 154 14.28 -19.92 3.05
CA ALA A 154 13.87 -18.95 4.04
C ALA A 154 12.44 -19.26 4.53
N GLN A 155 12.34 -20.23 5.43
CA GLN A 155 11.14 -20.52 6.21
C GLN A 155 10.55 -19.21 6.73
N GLU A 156 9.42 -18.79 6.14
CA GLU A 156 8.53 -17.69 6.50
C GLU A 156 9.05 -16.71 7.56
N PHE A 157 10.03 -15.86 7.20
CA PHE A 157 10.43 -14.77 8.08
C PHE A 157 9.31 -13.72 8.10
N LYS A 158 8.55 -13.72 9.20
CA LYS A 158 7.48 -12.77 9.50
C LYS A 158 8.03 -11.34 9.45
N GLU A 159 7.22 -10.41 8.95
CA GLU A 159 7.53 -8.96 8.91
C GLU A 159 8.72 -8.59 8.00
N THR A 160 9.02 -9.42 7.01
CA THR A 160 9.81 -9.03 5.83
C THR A 160 8.92 -8.30 4.81
N ILE A 161 9.46 -7.84 3.67
CA ILE A 161 8.62 -7.25 2.60
C ILE A 161 7.77 -8.32 1.90
N GLU A 162 6.52 -7.98 1.55
CA GLU A 162 5.62 -8.85 0.80
C GLU A 162 6.07 -8.96 -0.66
N ARG A 163 6.41 -10.19 -1.08
CA ARG A 163 7.09 -10.41 -2.35
C ARG A 163 6.13 -10.53 -3.51
N ASN A 164 4.86 -10.86 -3.27
CA ASN A 164 3.87 -11.01 -4.33
C ASN A 164 3.29 -9.67 -4.83
N HIS A 165 3.63 -8.57 -4.16
CA HIS A 165 3.37 -7.22 -4.68
C HIS A 165 4.15 -6.94 -5.96
N THR A 166 3.71 -5.92 -6.69
CA THR A 166 4.45 -5.39 -7.85
C THR A 166 5.59 -4.47 -7.43
N HIS A 167 5.34 -3.65 -6.39
CA HIS A 167 6.27 -2.65 -5.89
C HIS A 167 6.27 -2.63 -4.37
N CYS A 168 7.42 -2.34 -3.77
CA CYS A 168 7.59 -2.08 -2.34
C CYS A 168 8.42 -0.81 -2.13
N ILE A 169 7.79 0.24 -1.63
CA ILE A 169 8.44 1.51 -1.28
C ILE A 169 8.78 1.51 0.21
N LEU A 170 10.06 1.72 0.52
CA LEU A 170 10.61 1.63 1.86
C LEU A 170 11.05 3.03 2.31
N PHE A 171 10.18 3.73 3.04
CA PHE A 171 10.45 5.07 3.55
C PHE A 171 11.46 5.02 4.69
N ASP A 172 12.49 5.86 4.64
CA ASP A 172 13.54 5.87 5.63
C ASP A 172 13.70 7.25 6.26
N SER A 173 13.41 7.32 7.56
CA SER A 173 13.60 8.50 8.40
C SER A 173 14.93 8.47 9.17
N GLY A 174 15.71 7.39 9.03
CA GLY A 174 16.89 7.11 9.84
C GLY A 174 16.57 6.56 11.24
N ARG A 175 15.29 6.30 11.55
CA ARG A 175 14.84 5.76 12.85
C ARG A 175 14.42 4.30 12.74
N LEU A 176 14.75 3.52 13.77
CA LEU A 176 14.30 2.13 13.91
C LEU A 176 12.93 2.09 14.59
N ASN A 177 12.09 1.14 14.19
CA ASN A 177 10.77 0.87 14.78
C ASN A 177 9.79 2.06 14.78
N GLU A 178 9.94 2.97 13.83
CA GLU A 178 9.00 4.08 13.65
C GLU A 178 7.86 3.65 12.69
N TYR A 179 6.63 3.67 13.18
CA TYR A 179 5.44 3.18 12.46
C TYR A 179 4.71 4.31 11.71
N LEU A 180 5.42 5.04 10.83
CA LEU A 180 4.85 6.15 10.04
C LEU A 180 4.40 5.74 8.62
N GLY A 181 4.37 4.44 8.31
CA GLY A 181 4.03 3.94 6.98
C GLY A 181 2.63 4.34 6.52
N ASP A 182 1.65 4.35 7.44
CA ASP A 182 0.28 4.73 7.13
C ASP A 182 0.15 6.23 6.83
N THR A 183 0.89 7.09 7.54
CA THR A 183 0.97 8.53 7.25
C THR A 183 1.59 8.79 5.88
N GLN A 184 2.67 8.10 5.54
CA GLN A 184 3.32 8.23 4.23
C GLN A 184 2.38 7.77 3.09
N ARG A 185 1.67 6.65 3.31
CA ARG A 185 0.67 6.15 2.35
C ARG A 185 -0.50 7.12 2.17
N ASP A 186 -0.99 7.74 3.25
CA ASP A 186 -2.05 8.73 3.16
C ASP A 186 -1.63 9.99 2.39
N GLN A 187 -0.42 10.51 2.67
CA GLN A 187 0.14 11.64 1.92
C GLN A 187 0.30 11.33 0.44
N PHE A 188 0.70 10.10 0.10
CA PHE A 188 0.78 9.64 -1.27
C PHE A 188 -0.59 9.61 -1.96
N ILE A 189 -1.62 9.10 -1.28
CA ILE A 189 -3.00 9.07 -1.81
C ILE A 189 -3.50 10.50 -2.07
N ILE A 190 -3.29 11.41 -1.12
CA ILE A 190 -3.68 12.82 -1.26
C ILE A 190 -3.02 13.43 -2.50
N GLU A 191 -1.73 13.18 -2.72
CA GLU A 191 -1.03 13.69 -3.89
C GLU A 191 -1.55 13.08 -5.20
N ALA A 192 -1.74 11.77 -5.25
CA ALA A 192 -2.30 11.09 -6.42
C ALA A 192 -3.71 11.61 -6.79
N CYS A 193 -4.55 11.91 -5.79
CA CYS A 193 -5.90 12.46 -6.00
C CYS A 193 -5.90 13.96 -6.37
N LYS A 194 -4.85 14.72 -6.04
CA LYS A 194 -4.69 16.12 -6.44
C LYS A 194 -4.26 16.27 -7.90
N ASP A 195 -3.61 15.25 -8.44
CA ASP A 195 -3.15 15.23 -9.82
C ASP A 195 -4.33 15.27 -10.80
N LYS A 196 -4.58 16.46 -11.34
CA LYS A 196 -5.63 16.71 -12.35
C LYS A 196 -4.96 16.96 -13.69
N VAL A 197 -4.88 15.92 -14.51
CA VAL A 197 -4.27 15.98 -15.84
C VAL A 197 -5.33 15.80 -16.91
N LYS A 198 -5.23 16.54 -18.01
CA LYS A 198 -5.99 16.24 -19.22
C LYS A 198 -5.23 15.21 -20.03
N GLN A 199 -5.77 14.00 -20.17
CA GLN A 199 -5.26 12.99 -21.09
C GLN A 199 -6.26 12.76 -22.21
N ASN A 200 -5.82 12.86 -23.46
CA ASN A 200 -6.66 12.68 -24.66
C ASN A 200 -7.96 13.52 -24.65
N GLY A 201 -7.90 14.74 -24.12
CA GLY A 201 -9.05 15.65 -24.02
C GLY A 201 -9.97 15.40 -22.82
N ASN A 202 -9.82 14.28 -22.10
CA ASN A 202 -10.60 13.95 -20.91
C ASN A 202 -9.86 14.37 -19.63
N ALA A 203 -10.59 14.89 -18.67
CA ALA A 203 -10.06 15.13 -17.34
C ALA A 203 -9.85 13.77 -16.65
N HIS A 204 -8.60 13.45 -16.33
CA HIS A 204 -8.25 12.33 -15.48
C HIS A 204 -8.22 12.80 -14.04
N THR A 205 -8.95 12.13 -13.16
CA THR A 205 -8.94 12.37 -11.71
C THR A 205 -8.85 11.01 -11.03
N CYS A 206 -7.88 10.84 -10.15
CA CYS A 206 -7.78 9.64 -9.32
C CYS A 206 -8.71 9.78 -8.11
N TYR A 207 -9.51 8.75 -7.85
CA TYR A 207 -10.28 8.61 -6.61
C TYR A 207 -9.58 7.62 -5.68
N ALA A 208 -9.87 7.68 -4.38
CA ALA A 208 -9.36 6.73 -3.42
C ALA A 208 -10.49 6.18 -2.56
N VAL A 209 -10.44 4.87 -2.29
CA VAL A 209 -11.33 4.17 -1.36
C VAL A 209 -10.44 3.48 -0.33
N THR A 210 -10.75 3.70 0.94
CA THR A 210 -10.11 2.98 2.03
C THR A 210 -10.89 1.71 2.34
N ILE A 211 -10.19 0.58 2.41
CA ILE A 211 -10.76 -0.69 2.84
C ILE A 211 -10.05 -1.10 4.12
N ILE A 212 -10.81 -1.36 5.17
CA ILE A 212 -10.29 -1.76 6.48
C ILE A 212 -10.79 -3.18 6.78
N VAL A 213 -9.87 -4.11 6.98
CA VAL A 213 -10.15 -5.51 7.34
C VAL A 213 -9.60 -5.82 8.72
N GLU A 214 -10.48 -6.11 9.68
CA GLU A 214 -10.15 -6.03 11.10
C GLU A 214 -9.49 -4.67 11.46
N GLY A 215 -8.81 -4.57 12.59
CA GLY A 215 -8.07 -3.35 12.92
C GLY A 215 -7.78 -3.16 14.41
N GLY A 216 -6.68 -2.48 14.71
CA GLY A 216 -6.33 -2.05 16.05
C GLY A 216 -6.55 -0.55 16.23
N LEU A 217 -5.94 0.03 17.27
CA LEU A 217 -6.01 1.47 17.51
C LEU A 217 -5.45 2.29 16.33
N GLY A 218 -4.37 1.84 15.68
CA GLY A 218 -3.82 2.53 14.52
C GLY A 218 -4.80 2.62 13.34
N THR A 219 -5.73 1.66 13.23
CA THR A 219 -6.78 1.69 12.20
C THR A 219 -7.85 2.75 12.50
N LEU A 220 -8.06 3.12 13.77
CA LEU A 220 -8.97 4.22 14.13
C LEU A 220 -8.41 5.57 13.72
N GLU A 221 -7.10 5.78 13.81
CA GLU A 221 -6.46 7.01 13.35
C GLU A 221 -6.63 7.19 11.84
N VAL A 222 -6.48 6.10 11.08
CA VAL A 222 -6.76 6.07 9.63
C VAL A 222 -8.22 6.42 9.36
N LEU A 223 -9.16 5.79 10.09
CA LEU A 223 -10.60 6.05 9.95
C LEU A 223 -10.93 7.53 10.21
N GLU A 224 -10.39 8.10 11.28
CA GLU A 224 -10.62 9.50 11.64
C GLU A 224 -10.11 10.45 10.54
N ASN A 225 -8.92 10.19 10.00
CA ASN A 225 -8.35 10.99 8.92
C ASN A 225 -9.16 10.87 7.63
N ASP A 226 -9.56 9.65 7.25
CA ASP A 226 -10.35 9.43 6.04
C ASP A 226 -11.74 10.08 6.11
N ILE A 227 -12.37 10.11 7.28
CA ILE A 227 -13.63 10.85 7.50
C ILE A 227 -13.41 12.36 7.27
N LYS A 228 -12.32 12.93 7.79
CA LYS A 228 -11.98 14.36 7.60
C LYS A 228 -11.75 14.69 6.13
N GLU A 229 -11.05 13.80 5.41
CA GLU A 229 -10.78 13.93 3.98
C GLU A 229 -11.97 13.54 3.08
N LYS A 230 -13.13 13.19 3.67
CA LYS A 230 -14.32 12.68 2.96
C LYS A 230 -14.03 11.53 2.00
N ARG A 231 -13.05 10.69 2.35
CA ARG A 231 -12.67 9.51 1.56
C ARG A 231 -13.68 8.38 1.81
N PRO A 232 -14.26 7.74 0.79
CA PRO A 232 -15.12 6.58 0.99
C PRO A 232 -14.40 5.44 1.72
N ILE A 233 -15.09 4.81 2.67
CA ILE A 233 -14.53 3.77 3.55
C ILE A 233 -15.41 2.52 3.48
N VAL A 234 -14.75 1.36 3.34
CA VAL A 234 -15.37 0.03 3.41
C VAL A 234 -14.81 -0.69 4.64
N LEU A 235 -15.69 -1.05 5.58
CA LEU A 235 -15.33 -1.76 6.80
C LEU A 235 -15.70 -3.24 6.68
N ILE A 236 -14.71 -4.13 6.88
CA ILE A 236 -14.88 -5.58 6.85
C ILE A 236 -14.44 -6.15 8.19
N GLN A 237 -15.40 -6.68 8.95
CA GLN A 237 -15.17 -7.39 10.21
C GLN A 237 -14.21 -6.67 11.19
N VAL A 238 -14.48 -5.41 11.57
CA VAL A 238 -13.60 -4.66 12.47
C VAL A 238 -13.79 -5.07 13.93
N ARG A 239 -12.72 -5.57 14.57
CA ARG A 239 -12.73 -6.07 15.96
C ARG A 239 -11.78 -5.26 16.84
N ILE A 240 -12.33 -4.43 17.73
CA ILE A 240 -11.55 -3.59 18.64
C ILE A 240 -11.80 -4.08 20.07
N LYS A 241 -10.80 -4.76 20.67
CA LYS A 241 -10.76 -5.17 22.09
C LYS A 241 -12.16 -5.37 22.73
N ASN A 242 -12.89 -6.39 22.27
CA ASN A 242 -14.24 -6.82 22.69
C ASN A 242 -15.46 -6.13 22.07
N PHE A 243 -15.29 -5.17 21.18
CA PHE A 243 -16.38 -4.61 20.36
C PHE A 243 -16.21 -5.03 18.90
N TYR A 244 -17.28 -5.59 18.32
CA TYR A 244 -17.38 -5.74 16.88
C TYR A 244 -18.07 -4.50 16.33
N LEU A 245 -17.37 -3.75 15.48
CA LEU A 245 -18.02 -2.81 14.57
C LEU A 245 -18.48 -3.63 13.36
N TYR A 246 -19.70 -4.14 13.41
CA TYR A 246 -20.37 -4.72 12.24
C TYR A 246 -21.09 -3.60 11.51
N SER A 247 -20.55 -3.16 10.38
CA SER A 247 -21.25 -2.21 9.51
C SER A 247 -20.76 -2.36 8.07
N LEU A 248 -21.47 -3.17 7.28
CA LEU A 248 -21.53 -3.04 5.82
C LEU A 248 -22.33 -1.76 5.52
N TYR A 249 -21.69 -0.60 5.62
CA TYR A 249 -22.25 0.64 5.11
C TYR A 249 -21.20 1.33 4.26
N CYS A 250 -21.48 1.41 2.96
CA CYS A 250 -20.88 2.41 2.10
C CYS A 250 -21.41 3.76 2.61
N ILE A 251 -20.63 4.48 3.43
CA ILE A 251 -20.99 5.85 3.80
C ILE A 251 -20.70 6.70 2.57
N GLN A 252 -21.69 6.84 1.71
CA GLN A 252 -21.72 7.93 0.75
C GLN A 252 -22.10 9.18 1.56
N ILE A 253 -21.10 10.01 1.89
CA ILE A 253 -21.35 11.31 2.52
C ILE A 253 -21.98 12.19 1.42
N ASP A 254 -23.30 12.27 1.43
CA ASP A 254 -24.04 13.22 0.61
C ASP A 254 -23.92 14.61 1.25
N ASP A 255 -23.37 15.58 0.52
CA ASP A 255 -23.00 16.91 1.02
C ASP A 255 -24.23 17.85 1.27
N THR A 256 -25.43 17.30 1.41
CA THR A 256 -26.69 18.07 1.46
C THR A 256 -27.31 18.30 2.85
N GLU A 257 -26.82 17.70 3.94
CA GLU A 257 -27.46 17.87 5.27
C GLU A 257 -26.70 18.71 6.31
N LEU A 258 -25.56 19.32 5.99
CA LEU A 258 -24.87 20.24 6.92
C LEU A 258 -25.44 21.67 6.98
N ARG A 259 -26.65 21.89 6.44
CA ARG A 259 -27.39 23.15 6.59
C ARG A 259 -28.83 22.90 7.02
N LYS A 260 -29.04 22.51 8.28
CA LYS A 260 -30.26 22.83 9.06
C LYS A 260 -30.16 22.32 10.51
N SER A 261 -29.51 23.13 11.34
CA SER A 261 -29.98 23.37 12.72
C SER A 261 -29.12 24.48 13.32
N SER A 262 -29.47 25.70 12.93
CA SER A 262 -29.24 26.89 13.74
C SER A 262 -29.79 26.65 15.15
N PHE A 263 -28.94 26.92 16.14
CA PHE A 263 -29.31 27.10 17.54
C PHE A 263 -30.51 28.04 17.66
N SER A 264 -31.53 27.61 18.40
CA SER A 264 -32.45 28.51 19.10
C SER A 264 -33.11 27.79 20.28
N ALA A 265 -33.04 28.47 21.44
CA ALA A 265 -33.51 28.13 22.79
C ALA A 265 -32.57 27.23 23.61
#